data_AF-F7XUE3-F1
#
_entry.id   AF-F7XUE3-F1
#
_cell.length_a   1.000
_cell.length_b   1.000
_cell.length_c   1.000
_cell.angle_alpha   90.00
_cell.angle_beta   90.00
_cell.angle_gamma   90.00
#
_symmetry.space_group_name_H-M   'P 1'
#
loop_
_entity.id
_entity.type
_entity.pdbx_description
1 polymer ?
#
loop_
_entity_poly.entity_id
_entity_poly.type
_entity_poly.pdbx_seq_one_letter_code
_entity_poly.pdbx_strand_id
1 'polypeptide(L)'
;MAGLYDNAWVEIFLIDLNNQDKKIWTKKGLISEIKIQGERITANVKSILSLFDQALGSFYSENCRASFVLIQNVKCKLTSSST
;
A
#
# COMPACT_ATOMS: atom_id res chain seq x y z
N MET A 1 2.02 -5.63 17.40
CA MET A 1 2.21 -4.34 16.67
C MET A 1 2.80 -4.50 15.27
N ALA A 2 3.36 -5.66 14.89
CA ALA A 2 3.85 -5.87 13.53
C ALA A 2 2.72 -5.77 12.49
N GLY A 3 3.01 -5.15 11.34
CA GLY A 3 2.12 -5.08 10.17
C GLY A 3 1.05 -3.99 10.18
N LEU A 4 0.86 -3.27 11.30
CA LEU A 4 -0.26 -2.32 11.46
C LEU A 4 -0.17 -1.09 10.54
N TYR A 5 1.04 -0.74 10.12
CA TYR A 5 1.31 0.44 9.30
C TYR A 5 1.91 0.07 7.93
N ASP A 6 1.88 -1.20 7.56
CA ASP A 6 2.40 -1.66 6.29
C ASP A 6 1.54 -1.08 5.16
N ASN A 7 2.16 -0.29 4.29
CA ASN A 7 1.48 0.46 3.23
C ASN A 7 0.38 1.40 3.76
N ALA A 8 0.55 1.95 4.96
CA ALA A 8 -0.35 2.99 5.45
C ALA A 8 -0.25 4.24 4.57
N TRP A 9 -1.40 4.75 4.13
CA TRP A 9 -1.50 5.98 3.38
C TRP A 9 -1.22 7.20 4.25
N VAL A 10 -0.37 8.09 3.74
CA VAL A 10 0.00 9.33 4.42
C VAL A 10 -0.01 10.51 3.46
N GLU A 11 -0.43 11.65 4.01
CA GLU A 11 -0.39 12.93 3.33
C GLU A 11 0.37 13.94 4.19
N ILE A 12 1.40 14.54 3.61
CA ILE A 12 2.28 15.52 4.24
C ILE A 12 1.90 16.88 3.70
N PHE A 13 1.60 17.81 4.61
CA PHE A 13 1.23 19.18 4.30
C PHE A 13 1.85 20.14 5.30
N LEU A 14 2.06 21.36 4.85
CA LEU A 14 2.46 22.49 5.67
C LEU A 14 1.22 23.27 6.08
N ILE A 15 1.18 23.69 7.34
CA ILE A 15 0.13 24.56 7.87
C ILE A 15 0.73 25.86 8.37
N ASP A 16 -0.01 26.95 8.21
CA ASP A 16 0.25 28.17 8.98
C ASP A 16 -0.29 27.96 10.40
N LEU A 17 0.59 28.08 11.41
CA LEU A 17 0.19 27.91 12.81
C LEU A 17 -0.77 29.00 13.29
N ASN A 18 -0.79 30.16 12.62
CA ASN A 18 -1.73 31.25 12.90
C ASN A 18 -3.07 31.08 12.18
N ASN A 19 -3.14 30.23 11.17
CA ASN A 19 -4.35 29.94 10.40
C ASN A 19 -4.35 28.50 9.85
N GLN A 20 -4.91 27.59 10.63
CA GLN A 20 -4.89 26.15 10.35
C GLN A 20 -5.75 25.73 9.14
N ASP A 21 -6.61 26.63 8.63
CA ASP A 21 -7.43 26.37 7.46
C ASP A 21 -6.63 26.44 6.15
N LYS A 22 -5.45 27.08 6.19
CA LYS A 22 -4.54 27.16 5.06
C LYS A 22 -3.56 26.00 5.09
N LYS A 23 -3.74 25.04 4.17
CA LYS A 23 -2.87 23.86 4.01
C LYS A 23 -2.21 23.87 2.64
N ILE A 24 -0.90 23.63 2.62
CA ILE A 24 -0.14 23.43 1.38
C ILE A 24 0.34 21.98 1.37
N TRP A 25 -0.21 21.18 0.45
CA TRP A 25 0.17 19.77 0.30
C TRP A 25 1.58 19.66 -0.31
N THR A 26 2.45 18.92 0.36
CA THR A 26 3.84 18.73 -0.08
C THR A 26 4.04 17.35 -0.70
N LYS A 27 3.48 16.29 -0.09
CA LYS A 27 3.71 14.92 -0.55
C LYS A 27 2.56 14.00 -0.15
N LYS A 28 2.24 13.03 -1.01
CA LYS A 28 1.35 11.90 -0.70
C LYS A 28 2.08 10.60 -0.97
N GLY A 29 1.81 9.57 -0.19
CA GLY A 29 2.52 8.31 -0.34
C GLY A 29 2.14 7.24 0.66
N LEU A 30 2.96 6.20 0.69
CA LEU A 30 2.79 5.03 1.54
C LEU A 30 3.97 4.90 2.50
N ILE A 31 3.70 4.57 3.75
CA ILE A 31 4.74 4.11 4.67
C ILE A 31 5.22 2.74 4.21
N SER A 32 6.51 2.65 3.93
CA SER A 32 7.15 1.46 3.36
C SER A 32 8.05 0.71 4.34
N GLU A 33 8.64 1.44 5.29
CA GLU A 33 9.53 0.88 6.30
C GLU A 33 9.42 1.73 7.56
N ILE A 34 9.32 1.07 8.71
CA ILE A 34 9.36 1.72 10.02
C ILE A 34 10.52 1.11 10.80
N LYS A 35 11.46 1.95 11.23
CA LYS A 35 12.55 1.59 12.14
C LYS A 35 12.28 2.18 13.50
N ILE A 36 12.36 1.34 14.52
CA ILE A 36 12.23 1.74 15.93
C ILE A 36 13.61 1.57 16.56
N GLN A 37 14.17 2.65 17.08
CA GLN A 37 15.48 2.66 17.75
C GLN A 37 15.34 3.37 19.09
N GLY A 38 15.25 2.59 20.18
CA GLY A 38 14.94 3.12 21.50
C GLY A 38 13.58 3.83 21.49
N GLU A 39 13.57 5.12 21.84
CA GLU A 39 12.36 5.97 21.86
C GLU A 39 12.08 6.69 20.54
N ARG A 40 12.88 6.44 19.48
CA ARG A 40 12.71 7.09 18.19
C ARG A 40 12.08 6.16 17.16
N ILE A 41 11.14 6.71 16.41
CA ILE A 41 10.50 6.05 15.26
C ILE A 41 10.88 6.81 14.00
N THR A 42 11.40 6.10 13.00
CA THR A 42 11.69 6.64 11.67
C THR A 42 10.86 5.88 10.64
N ALA A 43 9.99 6.61 9.93
CA ALA A 43 9.14 6.05 8.88
C ALA A 43 9.57 6.56 7.50
N ASN A 44 9.81 5.64 6.56
CA ASN A 44 10.14 5.98 5.18
C ASN A 44 8.87 6.02 4.33
N VAL A 45 8.58 7.20 3.75
CA VAL A 45 7.42 7.44 2.88
C VAL A 45 7.82 7.32 1.42
N LYS A 46 7.35 6.26 0.77
CA LYS A 46 7.48 6.07 -0.68
C LYS A 46 6.42 6.86 -1.44
N SER A 47 6.80 7.43 -2.57
CA SER A 47 5.87 8.11 -3.48
C SER A 47 4.97 7.11 -4.20
N ILE A 48 3.79 7.54 -4.63
CA ILE A 48 2.87 6.77 -5.49
C ILE A 48 3.59 6.20 -6.72
N LEU A 49 4.56 6.92 -7.29
CA LEU A 49 5.34 6.44 -8.44
C LEU A 49 6.05 5.11 -8.20
N SER A 50 6.42 4.81 -6.95
CA SER A 50 7.06 3.55 -6.58
C SER A 50 6.15 2.32 -6.71
N LEU A 51 4.83 2.51 -6.81
CA LEU A 51 3.89 1.43 -7.09
C LEU A 51 3.91 1.02 -8.57
N PHE A 52 4.30 1.93 -9.46
CA PHE A 52 4.36 1.68 -10.91
C PHE A 52 5.66 0.99 -11.35
N ASP A 53 6.71 1.09 -10.54
CA ASP A 53 8.02 0.48 -10.83
C ASP A 53 8.08 -1.01 -10.43
N GLN A 54 6.97 -1.55 -9.92
CA GLN A 54 6.89 -2.97 -9.61
C GLN A 54 6.69 -3.74 -10.91
N ALA A 55 7.55 -4.73 -11.16
CA ALA A 55 7.41 -5.65 -12.28
C ALA A 55 6.09 -6.42 -12.16
N LEU A 56 5.05 -5.93 -12.83
CA LEU A 56 3.76 -6.59 -12.93
C LEU A 56 3.84 -7.61 -14.06
N GLY A 57 4.14 -8.86 -13.71
CA GLY A 57 4.23 -9.93 -14.68
C GLY A 57 4.28 -11.31 -14.03
N SER A 58 3.72 -12.29 -14.72
CA SER A 58 3.84 -13.70 -14.37
C SER A 58 4.63 -14.41 -15.47
N PHE A 59 5.69 -15.11 -15.09
CA PHE A 59 6.27 -16.13 -15.97
C PHE A 59 5.27 -17.28 -16.13
N TYR A 60 5.29 -17.94 -17.29
CA TYR A 60 4.48 -19.12 -17.53
C TYR A 60 4.82 -20.19 -16.47
N SER A 61 3.80 -20.71 -15.80
CA SER A 61 3.92 -21.66 -14.69
C SER A 61 2.71 -22.58 -14.73
N GLU A 62 2.93 -23.89 -14.57
CA GLU A 62 1.87 -24.92 -14.55
C GLU A 62 0.92 -24.78 -13.35
N ASN A 63 1.34 -24.04 -12.31
CA ASN A 63 0.54 -23.79 -11.11
C ASN A 63 -0.24 -22.47 -11.19
N CYS A 64 -1.52 -22.50 -10.77
CA CYS A 64 -2.35 -21.31 -10.62
C CYS A 64 -1.87 -20.46 -9.44
N ARG A 65 -1.48 -19.20 -9.71
CA ARG A 65 -1.03 -18.23 -8.69
C ARG A 65 -2.11 -17.24 -8.26
N ALA A 66 -3.35 -17.38 -8.78
CA ALA A 66 -4.45 -16.52 -8.36
C ALA A 66 -4.87 -16.87 -6.93
N SER A 67 -4.84 -15.88 -6.03
CA SER A 67 -5.42 -16.03 -4.69
C SER A 67 -6.94 -16.24 -4.82
N PHE A 68 -7.53 -17.07 -3.95
CA PHE A 68 -8.98 -17.33 -3.91
C PHE A 68 -9.84 -16.07 -3.84
N VAL A 69 -9.31 -14.98 -3.28
CA VAL A 69 -9.99 -13.67 -3.24
C VAL A 69 -10.04 -12.99 -4.62
N LEU A 70 -9.02 -13.18 -5.46
CA LEU A 70 -8.96 -12.68 -6.84
C LEU A 70 -9.66 -13.61 -7.85
N ILE A 71 -9.91 -14.87 -7.46
CA ILE A 71 -10.64 -15.86 -8.26
C ILE A 71 -12.07 -15.37 -8.53
N GLN A 72 -12.70 -14.63 -7.62
CA GLN A 72 -14.05 -14.12 -7.83
C GLN A 72 -14.18 -13.07 -8.94
N ASN A 73 -13.09 -12.40 -9.38
CA ASN A 73 -13.26 -11.18 -10.17
C ASN A 73 -12.99 -11.27 -11.68
N VAL A 74 -12.05 -12.05 -12.21
CA VAL A 74 -11.90 -12.10 -13.70
C VAL A 74 -11.22 -13.39 -14.22
N LYS A 75 -10.28 -14.00 -13.49
CA LYS A 75 -9.36 -15.01 -14.07
C LYS A 75 -9.77 -16.47 -13.89
N CYS A 76 -10.62 -16.81 -12.92
CA CYS A 76 -11.13 -18.18 -12.73
C CYS A 76 -12.57 -18.14 -12.23
N LYS A 77 -13.55 -18.38 -13.10
CA LYS A 77 -14.95 -18.50 -12.67
C LYS A 77 -15.16 -19.87 -12.02
N LEU A 78 -15.15 -19.94 -10.69
CA LEU A 78 -15.57 -21.14 -9.97
C LEU A 78 -17.11 -21.13 -9.87
N THR A 79 -17.77 -22.07 -10.55
CA THR A 79 -19.19 -22.36 -10.34
C THR A 79 -19.31 -23.30 -9.15
N SER A 80 -19.65 -22.77 -7.97
CA SER A 80 -20.01 -23.59 -6.82
C SER A 80 -21.46 -24.09 -6.98
N SER A 81 -21.63 -25.33 -7.45
CA SER A 81 -22.91 -26.04 -7.29
C SER A 81 -22.97 -26.58 -5.85
N SER A 82 -23.65 -25.85 -4.97
CA SER A 82 -24.06 -26.36 -3.67
C SER A 82 -25.06 -27.50 -3.88
N THR A 83 -24.68 -28.70 -3.48
CA THR A 83 -25.61 -29.84 -3.33
C THR A 83 -26.03 -29.92 -1.87
#